data_AF-A0A5D3ANI6-F1
#
_entry.id   AF-A0A5D3ANI6-F1
#
_cell.length_a   1.000
_cell.length_b   1.000
_cell.length_c   1.000
_cell.angle_alpha   90.00
_cell.angle_beta   90.00
_cell.angle_gamma   90.00
#
_symmetry.space_group_name_H-M   'P 1'
#
loop_
_entity.id
_entity.type
_entity.pdbx_description
1 polymer ?
#
loop_
_entity_poly.entity_id
_entity_poly.type
_entity_poly.pdbx_seq_one_letter_code
_entity_poly.pdbx_strand_id
1 'polypeptide(L)'
;MRSSRPLVLLRRPQTLPLRPLLRRPLSSVPPTRNINNRTTEYTDSTVYAFSYLSRTIKYVLISLVGIGATGLIGFEGLHFWVEKVGMGAPSREDSGIDGVWGWDGEHQGWTGGPKGGTDPRLGFKARHALRAAWISQEWGAGSSASIEKGMHTSAFHPDYVAARSIITTTQADQAGGGVRKRVDRGYEIADEYVDMAIKEAKKKGLVFPPELSGARASGPTFDNDGYKGPHGDPAAMDLLLLKAGVLERINTFDSLAYAKDVYEQVLSSLSSSALSPGSVSPGGQAKVMRLASKVGDLCARTGSRDEATKWWSWGLGHVGIDIQGKVVGQVEGKPAAGVKDLPPPVLRATIALITSASAQLATTSSLQAASELQALGLTYLTPPPLIPANQTPAAELHWTWLTQRSSLLKLHLSSVLYALQKTNPRSLPLLAEAKEEAEEVIADINPMPKEYLDKSKATTPAAKLLARDALLTGAEIAFTRGLLLERTVSPAASTSSSWSIPFFSSLTTSSASKLQPTTLTTLQAAQKEFQRATALSLLESGADKRKKGPKEEGQEEAVVVGRGEEWAKYNRSLERVNGKIDELLGVGQGAEVKEEVKKV
;
A
#
# COMPACT_ATOMS: atom_id res chain seq x y z
N MET A 1 15.75 20.53 -39.35
CA MET A 1 16.46 19.37 -39.93
C MET A 1 15.69 18.11 -39.58
N ARG A 2 15.01 17.49 -40.55
CA ARG A 2 14.18 16.29 -40.37
C ARG A 2 15.08 15.06 -40.47
N SER A 3 15.15 14.25 -39.41
CA SER A 3 15.85 12.97 -39.39
C SER A 3 14.85 11.82 -39.57
N SER A 4 15.05 11.07 -40.65
CA SER A 4 14.23 9.96 -41.11
C SER A 4 14.48 8.70 -40.29
N ARG A 5 13.41 8.03 -39.83
CA ARG A 5 13.49 6.71 -39.18
C ARG A 5 13.56 5.60 -40.24
N PRO A 6 14.36 4.53 -40.04
CA PRO A 6 14.39 3.40 -40.97
C PRO A 6 13.21 2.45 -40.73
N LEU A 7 12.58 2.04 -41.83
CA LEU A 7 11.56 0.98 -41.91
C LEU A 7 12.22 -0.40 -41.71
N VAL A 8 11.78 -1.13 -40.68
CA VAL A 8 12.12 -2.55 -40.48
C VAL A 8 11.18 -3.39 -41.34
N LEU A 9 11.70 -3.93 -42.45
CA LEU A 9 11.02 -4.90 -43.30
C LEU A 9 10.97 -6.27 -42.61
N LEU A 10 9.77 -6.72 -42.26
CA LEU A 10 9.46 -8.07 -41.81
C LEU A 10 9.78 -9.09 -42.92
N ARG A 11 10.81 -9.90 -42.70
CA ARG A 11 11.22 -10.99 -43.58
C ARG A 11 10.27 -12.18 -43.42
N ARG A 12 9.60 -12.52 -44.52
CA ARG A 12 8.70 -13.67 -44.70
C ARG A 12 9.45 -15.00 -44.44
N PRO A 13 8.89 -15.97 -43.69
CA PRO A 13 9.51 -17.29 -43.54
C PRO A 13 9.42 -18.07 -44.86
N GLN A 14 10.56 -18.61 -45.28
CA GLN A 14 10.68 -19.49 -46.45
C GLN A 14 10.08 -20.87 -46.11
N THR A 15 9.19 -21.34 -46.98
CA THR A 15 8.61 -22.68 -46.99
C THR A 15 9.70 -23.72 -47.27
N LEU A 16 9.84 -24.71 -46.39
CA LEU A 16 10.71 -25.87 -46.57
C LEU A 16 10.17 -26.77 -47.70
N PRO A 17 11.03 -27.30 -48.59
CA PRO A 17 10.61 -28.24 -49.63
C PRO A 17 10.29 -29.62 -49.04
N LEU A 18 9.14 -30.16 -49.47
CA LEU A 18 8.67 -31.52 -49.23
C LEU A 18 9.70 -32.54 -49.71
N ARG A 19 10.13 -33.44 -48.80
CA ARG A 19 10.97 -34.60 -49.15
C ARG A 19 10.13 -35.63 -49.92
N PRO A 20 10.64 -36.17 -51.04
CA PRO A 20 9.94 -37.22 -51.79
C PRO A 20 9.95 -38.55 -51.03
N LEU A 21 8.78 -39.19 -50.99
CA LEU A 21 8.55 -40.55 -50.51
C LEU A 21 9.35 -41.54 -51.35
N LEU A 22 10.40 -42.12 -50.77
CA LEU A 22 11.13 -43.22 -51.37
C LEU A 22 10.31 -44.52 -51.26
N ARG A 23 9.89 -44.98 -52.44
CA ARG A 23 9.35 -46.31 -52.75
C ARG A 23 10.09 -47.41 -51.98
N ARG A 24 9.33 -48.16 -51.19
CA ARG A 24 9.73 -49.43 -50.59
C ARG A 24 9.56 -50.54 -51.65
N PRO A 25 10.61 -51.22 -52.10
CA PRO A 25 10.44 -52.43 -52.91
C PRO A 25 9.91 -53.56 -52.01
N LEU A 26 8.80 -54.18 -52.41
CA LEU A 26 8.42 -55.50 -51.93
C LEU A 26 9.45 -56.49 -52.47
N SER A 27 10.25 -57.08 -51.58
CA SER A 27 10.96 -58.33 -51.84
C SER A 27 10.43 -59.37 -50.86
N SER A 28 9.65 -60.29 -51.41
CA SER A 28 9.18 -61.50 -50.77
C SER A 28 10.28 -62.57 -50.87
N VAL A 29 10.98 -62.80 -49.76
CA VAL A 29 11.73 -64.05 -49.53
C VAL A 29 11.43 -64.48 -48.10
N PRO A 30 10.79 -65.64 -47.87
CA PRO A 30 10.59 -66.16 -46.53
C PRO A 30 11.95 -66.62 -45.98
N PRO A 31 12.36 -66.19 -44.77
CA PRO A 31 13.59 -66.68 -44.18
C PRO A 31 13.42 -68.15 -43.82
N THR A 32 14.28 -68.99 -44.40
CA THR A 32 14.51 -70.35 -43.94
C THR A 32 14.96 -70.29 -42.48
N ARG A 33 14.10 -70.79 -41.60
CA ARG A 33 14.32 -70.85 -40.15
C ARG A 33 15.48 -71.80 -39.88
N ASN A 34 16.68 -71.25 -39.74
CA ASN A 34 17.87 -71.99 -39.36
C ASN A 34 17.81 -72.27 -37.85
N ILE A 35 17.42 -73.49 -37.47
CA ILE A 35 17.13 -73.90 -36.08
C ILE A 35 18.42 -74.07 -35.23
N ASN A 36 19.60 -73.91 -35.82
CA ASN A 36 20.88 -74.19 -35.14
C ASN A 36 21.53 -72.98 -34.42
N ASN A 37 20.85 -71.83 -34.29
CA ASN A 37 21.41 -70.63 -33.64
C ASN A 37 20.70 -70.22 -32.33
N ARG A 38 20.24 -71.20 -31.54
CA ARG A 38 19.58 -70.93 -30.24
C ARG A 38 20.50 -70.33 -29.18
N THR A 39 21.83 -70.41 -29.33
CA THR A 39 22.78 -69.83 -28.38
C THR A 39 23.12 -68.36 -28.67
N THR A 40 22.92 -67.88 -29.90
CA THR A 40 23.17 -66.47 -30.28
C THR A 40 22.00 -65.54 -29.98
N GLU A 41 20.77 -66.05 -29.92
CA GLU A 41 19.58 -65.24 -29.58
C GLU A 41 19.64 -64.68 -28.15
N TYR A 42 20.24 -65.42 -27.21
CA TYR A 42 20.42 -64.95 -25.83
C TYR A 42 21.51 -63.88 -25.70
N THR A 43 22.64 -64.02 -26.42
CA THR A 43 23.72 -63.02 -26.39
C THR A 43 23.28 -61.71 -27.07
N ASP A 44 22.58 -61.78 -28.20
CA ASP A 44 22.04 -60.59 -28.88
C ASP A 44 21.01 -59.87 -28.03
N SER A 45 20.21 -60.60 -27.26
CA SER A 45 19.26 -60.02 -26.30
C SER A 45 19.95 -59.26 -25.17
N THR A 46 21.06 -59.78 -24.63
CA THR A 46 21.83 -59.08 -23.58
C THR A 46 22.52 -57.84 -24.09
N VAL A 47 23.18 -57.90 -25.26
CA VAL A 47 23.84 -56.74 -25.88
C VAL A 47 22.81 -55.67 -26.24
N TYR A 48 21.64 -56.07 -26.76
CA TYR A 48 20.53 -55.17 -27.02
C TYR A 48 20.05 -54.49 -25.72
N ALA A 49 19.84 -55.25 -24.64
CA ALA A 49 19.42 -54.71 -23.35
C ALA A 49 20.42 -53.69 -22.78
N PHE A 50 21.73 -53.98 -22.84
CA PHE A 50 22.77 -53.03 -22.42
C PHE A 50 22.79 -51.78 -23.30
N SER A 51 22.62 -51.91 -24.61
CA SER A 51 22.57 -50.77 -25.52
C SER A 51 21.34 -49.88 -25.29
N TYR A 52 20.19 -50.48 -25.00
CA TYR A 52 18.95 -49.77 -24.67
C TYR A 52 19.09 -49.08 -23.31
N LEU A 53 19.60 -49.78 -22.30
CA LEU A 53 19.85 -49.21 -20.99
C LEU A 53 20.83 -48.04 -21.04
N SER A 54 21.92 -48.15 -21.80
CA SER A 54 22.89 -47.06 -21.99
C SER A 54 22.23 -45.82 -22.62
N ARG A 55 21.38 -45.99 -23.64
CA ARG A 55 20.62 -44.89 -24.24
C ARG A 55 19.64 -44.27 -23.26
N THR A 56 18.90 -45.09 -22.51
CA THR A 56 17.95 -44.63 -21.50
C THR A 56 18.65 -43.83 -20.41
N ILE A 57 19.77 -44.32 -19.86
CA ILE A 57 20.59 -43.59 -18.88
C ILE A 57 21.06 -42.25 -19.46
N LYS A 58 21.55 -42.24 -20.71
CA LYS A 58 21.98 -41.00 -21.38
C LYS A 58 20.83 -39.99 -21.50
N TYR A 59 19.63 -40.43 -21.88
CA TYR A 59 18.46 -39.54 -21.96
C TYR A 59 18.04 -39.04 -20.58
N VAL A 60 18.04 -39.90 -19.55
CA VAL A 60 17.73 -39.49 -18.17
C VAL A 60 18.74 -38.44 -17.68
N LEU A 61 20.03 -38.63 -17.92
CA LEU A 61 21.06 -37.64 -17.55
C LEU A 61 20.89 -36.32 -18.29
N ILE A 62 20.63 -36.35 -19.61
CA ILE A 62 20.35 -35.14 -20.40
C ILE A 62 19.09 -34.43 -19.88
N SER A 63 18.04 -35.18 -19.54
CA SER A 63 16.81 -34.63 -18.97
C SER A 63 17.05 -34.00 -17.60
N LEU A 64 17.80 -34.65 -16.70
CA LEU A 64 18.15 -34.11 -15.38
C LEU A 64 18.95 -32.81 -15.49
N VAL A 65 19.98 -32.79 -16.35
CA VAL A 65 20.77 -31.58 -16.61
C VAL A 65 19.90 -30.49 -17.25
N GLY A 66 19.03 -30.86 -18.20
CA GLY A 66 18.13 -29.92 -18.87
C GLY A 66 17.12 -29.27 -17.91
N ILE A 67 16.52 -30.06 -17.01
CA ILE A 67 15.62 -29.57 -15.97
C ILE A 67 16.38 -28.68 -14.98
N GLY A 68 17.55 -29.12 -14.52
CA GLY A 68 18.39 -28.34 -13.61
C GLY A 68 18.83 -26.99 -14.21
N ALA A 69 19.30 -26.98 -15.46
CA ALA A 69 19.70 -25.77 -16.16
C ALA A 69 18.52 -24.83 -16.39
N THR A 70 17.36 -25.35 -16.80
CA THR A 70 16.15 -24.55 -17.00
C THR A 70 15.68 -23.94 -15.69
N GLY A 71 15.72 -24.69 -14.58
CA GLY A 71 15.41 -24.19 -13.25
C GLY A 71 16.33 -23.05 -12.81
N LEU A 72 17.64 -23.20 -12.99
CA LEU A 72 18.63 -22.16 -12.68
C LEU A 72 18.44 -20.90 -13.53
N ILE A 73 18.20 -21.05 -14.84
CA ILE A 73 17.93 -19.92 -15.74
C ILE A 73 16.64 -19.20 -15.34
N GLY A 74 15.58 -19.95 -15.02
CA GLY A 74 14.32 -19.38 -14.54
C GLY A 74 14.51 -18.62 -13.23
N PHE A 75 15.25 -19.21 -12.29
CA PHE A 75 15.55 -18.59 -11.00
C PHE A 75 16.34 -17.28 -11.13
N GLU A 76 17.48 -17.29 -11.82
CA GLU A 76 18.25 -16.05 -12.01
C GLU A 76 17.49 -15.04 -12.89
N GLY A 77 16.79 -15.51 -13.93
CA GLY A 77 15.96 -14.69 -14.79
C GLY A 77 14.88 -13.93 -14.02
N LEU A 78 14.24 -14.59 -13.03
CA LEU A 78 13.29 -13.97 -12.12
C LEU A 78 13.94 -12.85 -11.32
N HIS A 79 15.09 -13.11 -10.71
CA HIS A 79 15.83 -12.12 -9.94
C HIS A 79 16.31 -10.94 -10.80
N PHE A 80 16.74 -11.17 -12.04
CA PHE A 80 17.08 -10.11 -12.98
C PHE A 80 15.85 -9.28 -13.38
N TRP A 81 14.71 -9.92 -13.61
CA TRP A 81 13.47 -9.22 -13.88
C TRP A 81 13.05 -8.35 -12.69
N VAL A 82 13.12 -8.87 -11.46
CA VAL A 82 12.82 -8.10 -10.25
C VAL A 82 13.72 -6.88 -10.15
N GLU A 83 15.02 -7.02 -10.36
CA GLU A 83 15.96 -5.90 -10.29
C GLU A 83 15.67 -4.81 -11.33
N LYS A 84 15.39 -5.20 -12.58
CA LYS A 84 15.26 -4.25 -13.69
C LYS A 84 13.86 -3.70 -13.85
N VAL A 85 12.84 -4.44 -13.44
CA VAL A 85 11.42 -4.11 -13.68
C VAL A 85 10.69 -3.85 -12.36
N GLY A 86 10.86 -4.71 -11.36
CA GLY A 86 10.20 -4.56 -10.05
C GLY A 86 10.79 -3.42 -9.22
N MET A 87 12.12 -3.31 -9.26
CA MET A 87 12.93 -2.35 -8.49
C MET A 87 13.50 -1.24 -9.36
N GLY A 88 13.03 -1.08 -10.61
CA GLY A 88 13.63 -0.19 -11.60
C GLY A 88 13.48 1.31 -11.32
N ALA A 89 12.53 1.70 -10.45
CA ALA A 89 12.34 3.10 -10.08
C ALA A 89 13.55 3.65 -9.30
N PRO A 90 13.96 4.90 -9.55
CA PRO A 90 15.01 5.55 -8.80
C PRO A 90 14.61 5.72 -7.32
N SER A 91 15.62 5.80 -6.47
CA SER A 91 15.50 5.89 -5.00
C SER A 91 16.13 7.14 -4.40
N ARG A 92 16.83 7.92 -5.24
CA ARG A 92 17.59 9.11 -4.84
C ARG A 92 17.46 10.16 -5.92
N GLU A 93 17.58 11.41 -5.48
CA GLU A 93 17.53 12.60 -6.32
C GLU A 93 18.46 12.47 -7.53
N ASP A 94 17.88 12.58 -8.73
CA ASP A 94 18.64 12.89 -9.94
C ASP A 94 18.60 14.40 -10.18
N SER A 95 19.72 14.97 -10.62
CA SER A 95 19.87 16.40 -10.94
C SER A 95 19.05 16.87 -12.17
N GLY A 96 18.16 16.03 -12.69
CA GLY A 96 17.32 16.31 -13.84
C GLY A 96 16.13 17.23 -13.55
N ILE A 97 15.43 17.63 -14.63
CA ILE A 97 14.25 18.51 -14.57
C ILE A 97 13.14 17.93 -13.68
N ASP A 98 12.96 16.61 -13.69
CA ASP A 98 11.97 15.92 -12.84
C ASP A 98 12.36 15.91 -11.34
N GLY A 99 13.65 16.09 -11.02
CA GLY A 99 14.16 16.16 -9.65
C GLY A 99 13.68 17.40 -8.90
N VAL A 100 13.27 18.47 -9.60
CA VAL A 100 12.67 19.68 -9.00
C VAL A 100 11.39 19.33 -8.22
N TRP A 101 10.63 18.35 -8.71
CA TRP A 101 9.41 17.91 -8.05
C TRP A 101 9.69 16.94 -6.90
N GLY A 102 10.87 16.29 -6.86
CA GLY A 102 11.36 15.47 -5.74
C GLY A 102 10.66 14.14 -5.52
N TRP A 103 9.99 13.58 -6.53
CA TRP A 103 9.26 12.30 -6.44
C TRP A 103 10.16 11.09 -6.15
N ASP A 104 11.37 11.13 -6.72
CA ASP A 104 12.46 10.18 -6.53
C ASP A 104 12.94 10.07 -5.08
N GLY A 105 12.94 11.19 -4.34
CA GLY A 105 13.24 11.20 -2.91
C GLY A 105 12.07 10.78 -2.00
N GLU A 106 10.82 10.74 -2.50
CA GLU A 106 9.65 10.31 -1.71
C GLU A 106 9.39 8.82 -1.81
N HIS A 107 9.67 8.26 -2.99
CA HIS A 107 9.61 6.83 -3.17
C HIS A 107 10.68 6.19 -2.28
N GLN A 108 10.24 5.34 -1.36
CA GLN A 108 11.16 4.46 -0.63
C GLN A 108 11.70 3.42 -1.62
N GLY A 109 12.69 3.83 -2.38
CA GLY A 109 13.34 2.97 -3.34
C GLY A 109 14.32 2.00 -2.66
N TRP A 110 14.94 1.20 -3.51
CA TRP A 110 15.94 0.23 -3.08
C TRP A 110 17.33 0.84 -3.14
N THR A 111 18.38 0.05 -2.93
CA THR A 111 19.73 0.57 -2.74
C THR A 111 20.39 1.12 -4.01
N GLY A 112 19.80 0.94 -5.20
CA GLY A 112 20.40 1.28 -6.50
C GLY A 112 20.55 2.77 -6.84
N GLY A 113 20.10 3.68 -5.97
CA GLY A 113 20.27 5.12 -6.16
C GLY A 113 19.47 5.68 -7.34
N PRO A 114 20.00 6.67 -8.09
CA PRO A 114 19.32 7.32 -9.21
C PRO A 114 19.02 6.40 -10.41
N LYS A 115 19.66 5.23 -10.50
CA LYS A 115 19.45 4.26 -11.60
C LYS A 115 18.39 3.19 -11.27
N GLY A 116 17.87 3.20 -10.04
CA GLY A 116 17.06 2.10 -9.51
C GLY A 116 17.84 0.79 -9.36
N GLY A 117 17.12 -0.26 -8.97
CA GLY A 117 17.66 -1.60 -8.73
C GLY A 117 18.41 -1.73 -7.40
N THR A 118 19.49 -2.52 -7.39
CA THR A 118 20.33 -2.73 -6.20
C THR A 118 21.74 -2.16 -6.38
N ASP A 119 22.34 -1.64 -5.31
CA ASP A 119 23.71 -1.14 -5.34
C ASP A 119 24.71 -2.28 -5.64
N PRO A 120 25.54 -2.19 -6.70
CA PRO A 120 26.56 -3.19 -7.00
C PRO A 120 27.56 -3.46 -5.86
N ARG A 121 27.83 -2.47 -5.00
CA ARG A 121 28.79 -2.55 -3.89
C ARG A 121 28.36 -3.54 -2.79
N LEU A 122 27.07 -3.85 -2.72
CA LEU A 122 26.51 -4.86 -1.80
C LEU A 122 27.00 -6.28 -2.12
N GLY A 123 27.45 -6.52 -3.35
CA GLY A 123 27.84 -7.84 -3.82
C GLY A 123 26.66 -8.77 -4.12
N PHE A 124 26.94 -9.91 -4.73
CA PHE A 124 25.89 -10.78 -5.28
C PHE A 124 24.91 -11.30 -4.23
N LYS A 125 25.40 -11.74 -3.06
CA LYS A 125 24.56 -12.32 -1.99
C LYS A 125 23.55 -11.32 -1.43
N ALA A 126 24.00 -10.14 -1.02
CA ALA A 126 23.12 -9.10 -0.48
C ALA A 126 22.11 -8.61 -1.54
N ARG A 127 22.54 -8.44 -2.79
CA ARG A 127 21.63 -8.08 -3.89
C ARG A 127 20.58 -9.16 -4.15
N HIS A 128 20.96 -10.43 -4.06
CA HIS A 128 20.02 -11.55 -4.22
C HIS A 128 19.02 -11.60 -3.06
N ALA A 129 19.48 -11.40 -1.82
CA ALA A 129 18.62 -11.28 -0.65
C ALA A 129 17.64 -10.11 -0.77
N LEU A 130 18.07 -8.92 -1.21
CA LEU A 130 17.15 -7.79 -1.43
C LEU A 130 16.08 -8.07 -2.48
N ARG A 131 16.44 -8.74 -3.57
CA ARG A 131 15.47 -9.16 -4.59
C ARG A 131 14.47 -10.17 -4.01
N ALA A 132 14.92 -11.09 -3.16
CA ALA A 132 14.04 -12.02 -2.46
C ALA A 132 13.13 -11.32 -1.43
N ALA A 133 13.63 -10.27 -0.75
CA ALA A 133 12.83 -9.43 0.12
C ALA A 133 11.72 -8.71 -0.67
N TRP A 134 12.04 -8.13 -1.83
CA TRP A 134 11.04 -7.52 -2.72
C TRP A 134 9.97 -8.53 -3.14
N ILE A 135 10.38 -9.73 -3.56
CA ILE A 135 9.46 -10.81 -3.93
C ILE A 135 8.52 -11.13 -2.77
N SER A 136 9.06 -11.26 -1.55
CA SER A 136 8.28 -11.61 -0.36
C SER A 136 7.29 -10.50 0.04
N GLN A 137 7.66 -9.23 -0.15
CA GLN A 137 6.77 -8.09 0.10
C GLN A 137 5.64 -7.97 -0.93
N GLU A 138 5.95 -8.18 -2.21
CA GLU A 138 5.01 -7.92 -3.30
C GLU A 138 4.13 -9.12 -3.63
N TRP A 139 4.67 -10.33 -3.50
CA TRP A 139 3.97 -11.58 -3.83
C TRP A 139 3.55 -12.38 -2.60
N GLY A 140 3.93 -11.92 -1.40
CA GLY A 140 3.72 -12.62 -0.14
C GLY A 140 4.64 -13.83 0.01
N ALA A 141 4.42 -14.59 1.08
CA ALA A 141 5.17 -15.83 1.36
C ALA A 141 4.79 -17.03 0.47
N GLY A 142 3.86 -16.84 -0.48
CA GLY A 142 3.18 -17.92 -1.19
C GLY A 142 2.12 -18.62 -0.31
N SER A 143 1.06 -19.15 -0.93
CA SER A 143 0.14 -20.03 -0.22
C SER A 143 0.84 -21.37 -0.01
N SER A 144 0.91 -21.86 1.23
CA SER A 144 1.46 -23.19 1.56
C SER A 144 0.62 -24.35 0.98
N ALA A 145 -0.45 -24.06 0.22
CA ALA A 145 -1.48 -24.99 -0.22
C ALA A 145 -1.12 -25.91 -1.40
N SER A 146 0.16 -26.22 -1.65
CA SER A 146 0.52 -27.21 -2.69
C SER A 146 1.78 -28.04 -2.40
N ILE A 147 2.18 -28.14 -1.13
CA ILE A 147 3.04 -29.24 -0.68
C ILE A 147 2.26 -30.07 0.35
N GLU A 148 1.11 -30.59 -0.06
CA GLU A 148 0.49 -31.73 0.63
C GLU A 148 1.17 -33.02 0.15
N LYS A 149 1.75 -33.74 1.11
CA LYS A 149 2.21 -35.14 1.03
C LYS A 149 3.16 -35.49 -0.12
N GLY A 150 4.46 -35.42 0.18
CA GLY A 150 5.39 -36.39 -0.39
C GLY A 150 6.57 -35.83 -1.17
N MET A 151 7.24 -34.79 -0.68
CA MET A 151 8.67 -34.62 -0.99
C MET A 151 9.34 -33.75 0.07
N HIS A 152 10.24 -34.35 0.85
CA HIS A 152 11.17 -33.64 1.71
C HIS A 152 12.20 -32.91 0.82
N THR A 153 11.86 -31.74 0.29
CA THR A 153 12.84 -30.82 -0.31
C THR A 153 13.27 -29.81 0.75
N SER A 154 14.34 -30.16 1.46
CA SER A 154 15.00 -29.39 2.51
C SER A 154 15.80 -28.19 1.97
N ALA A 155 15.20 -27.30 1.17
CA ALA A 155 15.93 -26.20 0.52
C ALA A 155 15.61 -24.78 1.01
N PHE A 156 14.57 -24.56 1.80
CA PHE A 156 14.34 -23.29 2.49
C PHE A 156 13.77 -23.58 3.89
N HIS A 157 14.54 -23.24 4.92
CA HIS A 157 14.36 -23.65 6.32
C HIS A 157 12.96 -23.28 6.87
N PRO A 158 12.06 -24.24 7.18
CA PRO A 158 10.78 -23.94 7.85
C PRO A 158 10.89 -24.00 9.39
N ASP A 159 11.98 -24.57 9.92
CA ASP A 159 11.98 -25.02 11.33
C ASP A 159 12.29 -23.94 12.38
N TYR A 160 12.89 -22.80 12.01
CA TYR A 160 13.19 -21.74 13.00
C TYR A 160 12.05 -20.74 13.21
N VAL A 161 11.07 -20.69 12.31
CA VAL A 161 10.06 -19.63 12.33
C VAL A 161 8.64 -20.17 12.57
N ALA A 162 8.41 -21.46 12.33
CA ALA A 162 7.28 -22.16 12.92
C ALA A 162 7.39 -22.20 14.45
N ALA A 163 8.60 -22.29 15.02
CA ALA A 163 8.80 -22.31 16.48
C ALA A 163 8.37 -21.00 17.17
N ARG A 164 8.47 -19.83 16.53
CA ARG A 164 7.99 -18.56 17.13
C ARG A 164 6.49 -18.32 16.96
N SER A 165 5.83 -18.94 15.98
CA SER A 165 4.36 -18.87 15.85
C SER A 165 3.63 -20.02 16.55
N ILE A 166 4.31 -21.14 16.84
CA ILE A 166 3.71 -22.34 17.46
C ILE A 166 3.89 -22.37 18.98
N ILE A 167 4.95 -21.78 19.56
CA ILE A 167 5.23 -21.89 21.02
C ILE A 167 4.36 -20.96 21.91
N THR A 168 3.47 -20.15 21.33
CA THR A 168 2.40 -19.46 22.09
C THR A 168 1.01 -20.07 21.85
N THR A 169 0.97 -21.36 21.52
CA THR A 169 -0.25 -22.17 21.49
C THR A 169 -0.36 -22.99 22.78
N THR A 170 -0.30 -22.34 23.94
CA THR A 170 -0.77 -22.98 25.18
C THR A 170 -2.29 -22.99 25.15
N GLN A 171 -2.86 -24.09 24.63
CA GLN A 171 -4.08 -24.84 25.00
C GLN A 171 -5.22 -24.21 25.85
N ALA A 172 -5.38 -22.88 25.88
CA ALA A 172 -6.38 -22.18 26.68
C ALA A 172 -7.35 -21.29 25.86
N ASP A 173 -7.15 -21.15 24.54
CA ASP A 173 -7.90 -20.18 23.72
C ASP A 173 -9.12 -20.77 22.97
N GLN A 174 -9.69 -21.91 23.42
CA GLN A 174 -10.96 -22.41 22.86
C GLN A 174 -12.22 -21.64 23.32
N ALA A 175 -12.10 -20.58 24.14
CA ALA A 175 -13.29 -19.92 24.72
C ALA A 175 -13.38 -18.39 24.55
N GLY A 176 -12.46 -17.72 23.84
CA GLY A 176 -12.49 -16.25 23.73
C GLY A 176 -12.13 -15.76 22.33
N GLY A 177 -13.11 -15.27 21.59
CA GLY A 177 -13.01 -14.77 20.21
C GLY A 177 -12.18 -13.49 20.03
N GLY A 178 -10.92 -13.50 20.44
CA GLY A 178 -9.93 -12.51 20.05
C GLY A 178 -9.35 -12.85 18.69
N VAL A 179 -9.85 -12.20 17.62
CA VAL A 179 -9.24 -12.25 16.29
C VAL A 179 -7.82 -11.66 16.41
N ARG A 180 -6.81 -12.49 16.68
CA ARG A 180 -5.41 -12.04 16.61
C ARG A 180 -5.13 -11.64 15.16
N LYS A 181 -4.68 -10.40 14.95
CA LYS A 181 -4.23 -9.91 13.63
C LYS A 181 -3.18 -10.88 13.10
N ARG A 182 -3.49 -11.62 12.04
CA ARG A 182 -2.50 -12.46 11.36
C ARG A 182 -1.47 -11.52 10.75
N VAL A 183 -0.23 -11.60 11.25
CA VAL A 183 0.91 -10.93 10.61
C VAL A 183 1.08 -11.57 9.23
N ASP A 184 1.21 -10.74 8.20
CA ASP A 184 1.47 -11.25 6.86
C ASP A 184 2.91 -11.80 6.80
N ARG A 185 2.96 -13.12 6.63
CA ARG A 185 4.19 -13.90 6.60
C ARG A 185 5.19 -13.41 5.54
N GLY A 186 4.72 -12.78 4.46
CA GLY A 186 5.58 -12.20 3.44
C GLY A 186 6.53 -11.15 4.01
N TYR A 187 6.06 -10.33 4.96
CA TYR A 187 6.88 -9.30 5.59
C TYR A 187 7.90 -9.87 6.59
N GLU A 188 7.56 -10.93 7.30
CA GLU A 188 8.53 -11.62 8.19
C GLU A 188 9.71 -12.18 7.39
N ILE A 189 9.41 -12.84 6.28
CA ILE A 189 10.45 -13.37 5.37
C ILE A 189 11.24 -12.23 4.73
N ALA A 190 10.58 -11.13 4.37
CA ALA A 190 11.27 -9.96 3.85
C ALA A 190 12.25 -9.35 4.86
N ASP A 191 11.89 -9.29 6.15
CA ASP A 191 12.76 -8.79 7.23
C ASP A 191 14.03 -9.65 7.34
N GLU A 192 13.89 -10.99 7.34
CA GLU A 192 15.02 -11.92 7.35
C GLU A 192 15.98 -11.71 6.17
N TYR A 193 15.43 -11.50 4.97
CA TYR A 193 16.25 -11.22 3.79
C TYR A 193 16.92 -9.85 3.84
N VAL A 194 16.26 -8.83 4.38
CA VAL A 194 16.87 -7.51 4.59
C VAL A 194 17.98 -7.61 5.62
N ASP A 195 17.83 -8.39 6.69
CA ASP A 195 18.87 -8.63 7.67
C ASP A 195 20.08 -9.38 7.10
N MET A 196 19.83 -10.36 6.24
CA MET A 196 20.89 -11.01 5.48
C MET A 196 21.64 -10.01 4.60
N ALA A 197 20.93 -9.11 3.92
CA ALA A 197 21.54 -8.07 3.09
C ALA A 197 22.37 -7.08 3.93
N ILE A 198 21.88 -6.64 5.10
CA ILE A 198 22.61 -5.77 6.03
C ILE A 198 23.88 -6.45 6.53
N LYS A 199 23.80 -7.72 6.94
CA LYS A 199 24.96 -8.49 7.41
C LYS A 199 26.04 -8.62 6.33
N GLU A 200 25.64 -8.95 5.11
CA GLU A 200 26.57 -9.05 3.98
C GLU A 200 27.13 -7.68 3.55
N ALA A 201 26.32 -6.61 3.62
CA ALA A 201 26.78 -5.24 3.39
C ALA A 201 27.86 -4.80 4.40
N LYS A 202 27.64 -5.07 5.69
CA LYS A 202 28.64 -4.82 6.75
C LYS A 202 29.95 -5.57 6.47
N LYS A 203 29.88 -6.85 6.06
CA LYS A 203 31.06 -7.63 5.66
C LYS A 203 31.79 -7.07 4.44
N LYS A 204 31.07 -6.37 3.54
CA LYS A 204 31.65 -5.69 2.37
C LYS A 204 32.21 -4.31 2.69
N GLY A 205 32.18 -3.88 3.95
CA GLY A 205 32.75 -2.62 4.40
C GLY A 205 31.85 -1.41 4.19
N LEU A 206 30.54 -1.59 3.96
CA LEU A 206 29.61 -0.46 4.00
C LEU A 206 29.50 0.05 5.43
N VAL A 207 29.63 1.37 5.59
CA VAL A 207 29.56 2.04 6.88
C VAL A 207 28.10 2.32 7.22
N PHE A 208 27.62 1.75 8.32
CA PHE A 208 26.28 2.02 8.84
C PHE A 208 26.35 3.15 9.88
N PRO A 209 25.30 3.99 10.00
CA PRO A 209 25.14 4.84 11.17
C PRO A 209 25.21 4.00 12.45
N PRO A 210 25.72 4.53 13.57
CA PRO A 210 25.76 3.78 14.83
C PRO A 210 24.35 3.54 15.34
N GLU A 211 24.18 2.46 16.08
CA GLU A 211 22.93 2.19 16.78
C GLU A 211 22.73 3.23 17.89
N LEU A 212 21.49 3.67 18.08
CA LEU A 212 21.17 4.63 19.12
C LEU A 212 21.25 3.95 20.49
N SER A 213 21.85 4.61 21.46
CA SER A 213 21.87 4.12 22.84
C SER A 213 20.46 4.12 23.43
N GLY A 214 20.03 3.01 24.02
CA GLY A 214 18.73 2.90 24.69
C GLY A 214 18.56 3.84 25.90
N ALA A 215 19.63 4.49 26.36
CA ALA A 215 19.60 5.44 27.47
C ALA A 215 19.33 6.91 27.04
N ARG A 216 19.03 7.17 25.76
CA ARG A 216 18.81 8.54 25.26
C ARG A 216 17.49 9.14 25.75
N ALA A 217 17.46 10.47 25.88
CA ALA A 217 16.22 11.19 26.18
C ALA A 217 15.19 11.04 25.05
N SER A 218 13.90 10.96 25.41
CA SER A 218 12.80 10.82 24.45
C SER A 218 12.64 12.07 23.57
N GLY A 219 12.48 11.85 22.26
CA GLY A 219 12.28 12.89 21.26
C GLY A 219 13.53 13.23 20.42
N PRO A 220 13.43 14.30 19.62
CA PRO A 220 14.54 14.80 18.81
C PRO A 220 15.61 15.43 19.70
N THR A 221 16.85 14.95 19.60
CA THR A 221 18.01 15.45 20.39
C THR A 221 19.03 16.19 19.52
N PHE A 222 18.63 16.65 18.34
CA PHE A 222 19.56 17.03 17.27
C PHE A 222 20.03 18.48 17.30
N ASP A 223 19.46 19.33 18.16
CA ASP A 223 19.66 20.77 18.06
C ASP A 223 20.96 21.28 18.72
N ASN A 224 21.61 20.50 19.59
CA ASN A 224 22.82 20.97 20.32
C ASN A 224 24.04 20.03 20.28
N ASP A 225 23.87 18.72 20.05
CA ASP A 225 24.97 17.76 20.19
C ASP A 225 25.65 17.35 18.88
N GLY A 226 25.30 18.01 17.76
CA GLY A 226 25.91 17.92 16.44
C GLY A 226 26.64 16.61 16.20
N TYR A 227 25.90 15.54 15.88
CA TYR A 227 26.46 14.20 15.70
C TYR A 227 27.70 14.24 14.78
N LYS A 228 28.89 14.08 15.37
CA LYS A 228 30.20 14.14 14.67
C LYS A 228 30.65 12.79 14.11
N GLY A 229 29.81 11.76 14.21
CA GLY A 229 30.19 10.45 13.74
C GLY A 229 30.16 10.34 12.22
N PRO A 230 30.72 9.25 11.66
CA PRO A 230 30.80 9.06 10.22
C PRO A 230 29.39 9.05 9.61
N HIS A 231 29.18 9.87 8.58
CA HIS A 231 27.95 9.82 7.79
C HIS A 231 27.80 8.39 7.23
N GLY A 232 26.65 7.77 7.49
CA GLY A 232 26.36 6.44 6.97
C GLY A 232 26.41 6.42 5.46
N ASP A 233 26.91 5.32 4.87
CA ASP A 233 26.87 5.13 3.44
C ASP A 233 25.42 5.22 2.94
N PRO A 234 25.12 5.94 1.85
CA PRO A 234 23.75 6.09 1.36
C PRO A 234 23.03 4.75 1.14
N ALA A 235 23.73 3.71 0.68
CA ALA A 235 23.13 2.38 0.49
C ALA A 235 22.87 1.67 1.81
N ALA A 236 23.71 1.90 2.83
CA ALA A 236 23.46 1.42 4.18
C ALA A 236 22.22 2.11 4.79
N MET A 237 22.05 3.41 4.58
CA MET A 237 20.85 4.12 5.02
C MET A 237 19.59 3.62 4.30
N ASP A 238 19.64 3.38 2.99
CA ASP A 238 18.49 2.83 2.26
C ASP A 238 18.13 1.41 2.75
N LEU A 239 19.11 0.57 3.10
CA LEU A 239 18.86 -0.73 3.75
C LEU A 239 18.13 -0.59 5.09
N LEU A 240 18.55 0.36 5.93
CA LEU A 240 17.91 0.62 7.21
C LEU A 240 16.49 1.17 7.04
N LEU A 241 16.28 2.08 6.08
CA LEU A 241 14.95 2.58 5.76
C LEU A 241 14.04 1.44 5.30
N LEU A 242 14.52 0.58 4.38
CA LEU A 242 13.80 -0.64 3.95
C LEU A 242 13.44 -1.53 5.14
N LYS A 243 14.38 -1.79 6.04
CA LYS A 243 14.14 -2.57 7.24
C LYS A 243 13.03 -1.96 8.10
N ALA A 244 13.15 -0.68 8.42
CA ALA A 244 12.13 0.02 9.21
C ALA A 244 10.76 -0.03 8.53
N GLY A 245 10.70 0.15 7.21
CA GLY A 245 9.45 0.06 6.43
C GLY A 245 8.82 -1.34 6.44
N VAL A 246 9.61 -2.41 6.47
CA VAL A 246 9.12 -3.79 6.64
C VAL A 246 8.55 -3.98 8.05
N LEU A 247 9.30 -3.56 9.07
CA LEU A 247 8.90 -3.66 10.47
C LEU A 247 7.61 -2.87 10.78
N GLU A 248 7.41 -1.72 10.12
CA GLU A 248 6.16 -0.95 10.19
C GLU A 248 4.94 -1.76 9.73
N ARG A 249 5.11 -2.55 8.66
CA ARG A 249 4.04 -3.37 8.05
C ARG A 249 3.78 -4.66 8.81
N ILE A 250 4.78 -5.22 9.47
CA ILE A 250 4.61 -6.32 10.44
C ILE A 250 3.67 -5.88 11.58
N ASN A 251 3.73 -4.60 11.98
CA ASN A 251 2.76 -3.93 12.85
C ASN A 251 2.53 -4.64 14.22
N THR A 252 3.59 -5.23 14.77
CA THR A 252 3.63 -5.70 16.17
C THR A 252 4.22 -4.61 17.05
N PHE A 253 3.92 -4.60 18.35
CA PHE A 253 4.47 -3.57 19.25
C PHE A 253 6.01 -3.51 19.20
N ASP A 254 6.66 -4.67 19.26
CA ASP A 254 8.13 -4.80 19.20
C ASP A 254 8.68 -4.36 17.84
N SER A 255 8.02 -4.74 16.73
CA SER A 255 8.47 -4.31 15.40
C SER A 255 8.29 -2.81 15.19
N LEU A 256 7.27 -2.19 15.76
CA LEU A 256 7.08 -0.73 15.69
C LEU A 256 8.09 0.04 16.53
N ALA A 257 8.39 -0.44 17.75
CA ALA A 257 9.44 0.12 18.58
C ALA A 257 10.81 0.02 17.87
N TYR A 258 11.10 -1.13 17.26
CA TYR A 258 12.35 -1.30 16.53
C TYR A 258 12.40 -0.47 15.23
N ALA A 259 11.29 -0.37 14.49
CA ALA A 259 11.20 0.51 13.32
C ALA A 259 11.48 1.97 13.69
N LYS A 260 10.96 2.42 14.84
CA LYS A 260 11.21 3.77 15.38
C LYS A 260 12.71 3.98 15.59
N ASP A 261 13.39 3.09 16.31
CA ASP A 261 14.82 3.20 16.59
C ASP A 261 15.66 3.25 15.31
N VAL A 262 15.31 2.42 14.30
CA VAL A 262 16.00 2.40 13.01
C VAL A 262 15.76 3.68 12.21
N TYR A 263 14.55 4.24 12.23
CA TYR A 263 14.29 5.53 11.57
C TYR A 263 15.04 6.68 12.24
N GLU A 264 15.08 6.72 13.57
CA GLU A 264 15.81 7.73 14.31
C GLU A 264 17.32 7.62 14.07
N GLN A 265 17.84 6.40 13.97
CA GLN A 265 19.23 6.13 13.59
C GLN A 265 19.55 6.75 12.22
N VAL A 266 18.71 6.51 11.21
CA VAL A 266 18.89 7.11 9.88
C VAL A 266 18.74 8.63 9.93
N LEU A 267 17.75 9.13 10.67
CA LEU A 267 17.49 10.56 10.82
C LEU A 267 18.70 11.29 11.44
N SER A 268 19.34 10.72 12.46
CA SER A 268 20.53 11.29 13.08
C SER A 268 21.69 11.51 12.09
N SER A 269 21.87 10.57 11.16
CA SER A 269 22.89 10.65 10.11
C SER A 269 22.49 11.60 8.98
N LEU A 270 21.20 11.77 8.71
CA LEU A 270 20.70 12.66 7.66
C LEU A 270 20.65 14.11 8.11
N SER A 271 20.19 14.39 9.33
CA SER A 271 20.05 15.76 9.85
C SER A 271 21.38 16.51 9.84
N SER A 272 22.49 15.85 10.19
CA SER A 272 23.83 16.44 10.16
C SER A 272 24.28 16.85 8.75
N SER A 273 23.86 16.12 7.71
CA SER A 273 24.21 16.40 6.32
C SER A 273 23.22 17.35 5.63
N ALA A 274 21.92 17.14 5.83
CA ALA A 274 20.85 17.85 5.14
C ALA A 274 20.60 19.26 5.71
N LEU A 275 21.00 19.54 6.95
CA LEU A 275 20.81 20.85 7.59
C LEU A 275 22.09 21.69 7.60
N SER A 276 23.16 21.26 6.93
CA SER A 276 24.41 22.02 6.87
C SER A 276 24.19 23.36 6.13
N PRO A 277 24.65 24.50 6.69
CA PRO A 277 24.49 25.82 6.06
C PRO A 277 25.14 25.85 4.67
N GLY A 278 24.36 26.20 3.64
CA GLY A 278 24.86 26.43 2.26
C GLY A 278 24.61 25.31 1.24
N SER A 279 24.06 24.15 1.62
CA SER A 279 23.84 23.02 0.69
C SER A 279 22.53 22.23 0.90
N VAL A 280 21.51 22.84 1.52
CA VAL A 280 20.23 22.14 1.78
C VAL A 280 19.48 21.93 0.47
N SER A 281 19.57 20.74 -0.12
CA SER A 281 18.64 20.34 -1.19
C SER A 281 17.22 20.30 -0.62
N PRO A 282 16.22 20.91 -1.29
CA PRO A 282 14.83 20.81 -0.88
C PRO A 282 14.34 19.38 -0.66
N GLY A 283 14.80 18.42 -1.46
CA GLY A 283 14.42 17.02 -1.29
C GLY A 283 15.07 16.36 -0.06
N GLY A 284 16.31 16.76 0.29
CA GLY A 284 16.96 16.37 1.54
C GLY A 284 16.20 16.87 2.77
N GLN A 285 15.80 18.15 2.78
CA GLN A 285 14.96 18.72 3.85
C GLN A 285 13.62 17.99 3.94
N ALA A 286 12.94 17.77 2.82
CA ALA A 286 11.68 17.04 2.77
C ALA A 286 11.81 15.60 3.31
N LYS A 287 12.92 14.91 3.02
CA LYS A 287 13.21 13.57 3.52
C LYS A 287 13.34 13.55 5.05
N VAL A 288 14.07 14.52 5.63
CA VAL A 288 14.19 14.69 7.09
C VAL A 288 12.81 14.92 7.73
N MET A 289 12.01 15.83 7.16
CA MET A 289 10.66 16.12 7.64
C MET A 289 9.72 14.90 7.58
N ARG A 290 9.77 14.12 6.49
CA ARG A 290 8.99 12.88 6.37
C ARG A 290 9.41 11.83 7.39
N LEU A 291 10.70 11.69 7.64
CA LEU A 291 11.21 10.75 8.65
C LEU A 291 10.78 11.17 10.06
N ALA A 292 10.81 12.47 10.38
CA ALA A 292 10.25 12.98 11.63
C ALA A 292 8.76 12.66 11.75
N SER A 293 7.99 12.80 10.66
CA SER A 293 6.58 12.39 10.62
C SER A 293 6.41 10.92 10.96
N LYS A 294 7.18 10.04 10.28
CA LYS A 294 7.14 8.58 10.52
C LYS A 294 7.47 8.21 11.96
N VAL A 295 8.53 8.79 12.53
CA VAL A 295 8.90 8.55 13.92
C VAL A 295 7.79 9.04 14.86
N GLY A 296 7.20 10.20 14.60
CA GLY A 296 6.05 10.70 15.35
C GLY A 296 4.85 9.76 15.30
N ASP A 297 4.51 9.26 14.11
CA ASP A 297 3.38 8.32 13.91
C ASP A 297 3.63 6.99 14.64
N LEU A 298 4.87 6.50 14.65
CA LEU A 298 5.26 5.31 15.42
C LEU A 298 5.20 5.54 16.92
N CYS A 299 5.64 6.70 17.40
CA CYS A 299 5.49 7.09 18.80
C CYS A 299 4.01 7.12 19.21
N ALA A 300 3.15 7.71 18.37
CA ALA A 300 1.71 7.75 18.64
C ALA A 300 1.08 6.34 18.69
N ARG A 301 1.46 5.45 17.76
CA ARG A 301 0.98 4.06 17.69
C ARG A 301 1.46 3.18 18.84
N THR A 302 2.64 3.46 19.39
CA THR A 302 3.21 2.75 20.55
C THR A 302 2.78 3.36 21.90
N GLY A 303 1.97 4.42 21.89
CA GLY A 303 1.43 5.07 23.10
C GLY A 303 2.27 6.24 23.63
N SER A 304 3.42 6.53 23.02
CA SER A 304 4.33 7.64 23.38
C SER A 304 3.89 8.97 22.77
N ARG A 305 2.70 9.47 23.18
CA ARG A 305 2.07 10.64 22.56
C ARG A 305 2.86 11.94 22.72
N ASP A 306 3.44 12.17 23.89
CA ASP A 306 4.24 13.37 24.16
C ASP A 306 5.53 13.40 23.35
N GLU A 307 6.06 12.22 22.99
CA GLU A 307 7.20 12.11 22.11
C GLU A 307 6.79 12.36 20.65
N ALA A 308 5.61 11.88 20.25
CA ALA A 308 5.06 12.11 18.91
C ALA A 308 4.90 13.61 18.62
N THR A 309 4.34 14.38 19.57
CA THR A 309 4.19 15.83 19.42
C THR A 309 5.54 16.54 19.29
N LYS A 310 6.55 16.15 20.07
CA LYS A 310 7.91 16.69 19.91
C LYS A 310 8.48 16.45 18.51
N TRP A 311 8.29 15.25 17.96
CA TRP A 311 8.76 14.90 16.61
C TRP A 311 8.06 15.70 15.52
N TRP A 312 6.73 15.82 15.58
CA TRP A 312 5.99 16.63 14.62
C TRP A 312 6.33 18.12 14.75
N SER A 313 6.50 18.65 15.97
CA SER A 313 6.90 20.05 16.22
C SER A 313 8.28 20.32 15.65
N TRP A 314 9.22 19.41 15.87
CA TRP A 314 10.57 19.52 15.33
C TRP A 314 10.57 19.50 13.79
N GLY A 315 9.81 18.58 13.18
CA GLY A 315 9.65 18.52 11.72
C GLY A 315 9.05 19.80 11.13
N LEU A 316 7.99 20.34 11.76
CA LEU A 316 7.33 21.58 11.35
C LEU A 316 8.18 22.84 11.63
N GLY A 317 9.05 22.79 12.65
CA GLY A 317 10.00 23.84 12.97
C GLY A 317 10.93 24.18 11.81
N HIS A 318 11.26 23.21 10.95
CA HIS A 318 12.06 23.44 9.73
C HIS A 318 11.41 24.37 8.70
N VAL A 319 10.11 24.60 8.80
CA VAL A 319 9.34 25.54 7.96
C VAL A 319 8.73 26.68 8.77
N GLY A 320 9.09 26.82 10.06
CA GLY A 320 8.61 27.89 10.94
C GLY A 320 7.18 27.73 11.44
N ILE A 321 6.65 26.50 11.49
CA ILE A 321 5.29 26.19 11.95
C ILE A 321 5.36 25.51 13.32
N ASP A 322 4.52 25.95 14.26
CA ASP A 322 4.26 25.23 15.52
C ASP A 322 2.99 24.38 15.42
N ILE A 323 2.95 23.26 16.16
CA ILE A 323 1.79 22.34 16.24
C ILE A 323 0.53 23.05 16.74
N GLN A 324 0.68 24.09 17.57
CA GLN A 324 -0.46 24.92 17.99
C GLN A 324 -1.04 25.79 16.86
N GLY A 325 -0.60 25.61 15.61
CA GLY A 325 -1.06 26.37 14.46
C GLY A 325 -0.54 27.81 14.43
N LYS A 326 0.39 28.17 15.32
CA LYS A 326 1.05 29.47 15.32
C LYS A 326 2.26 29.44 14.40
N VAL A 327 2.34 30.40 13.48
CA VAL A 327 3.58 30.67 12.74
C VAL A 327 4.56 31.28 13.73
N VAL A 328 5.61 30.55 14.09
CA VAL A 328 6.61 31.02 15.03
C VAL A 328 7.54 31.95 14.26
N GLY A 329 7.53 33.23 14.63
CA GLY A 329 8.47 34.21 14.09
C GLY A 329 9.92 33.85 14.45
N GLN A 330 10.75 33.78 13.41
CA GLN A 330 12.22 33.76 13.42
C GLN A 330 12.91 32.80 14.40
N VAL A 331 13.23 31.60 13.91
CA VAL A 331 14.53 31.00 14.26
C VAL A 331 15.60 31.85 13.55
N GLU A 332 16.56 32.36 14.32
CA GLU A 332 17.56 33.39 13.98
C GLU A 332 17.91 33.51 12.47
N GLY A 333 17.56 34.67 11.88
CA GLY A 333 18.16 35.15 10.63
C GLY A 333 17.46 34.78 9.31
N LYS A 334 16.36 34.00 9.30
CA LYS A 334 15.61 33.68 8.06
C LYS A 334 14.16 34.15 8.18
N PRO A 335 13.64 35.00 7.26
CA PRO A 335 12.21 35.31 7.26
C PRO A 335 11.42 34.02 7.06
N ALA A 336 10.31 33.86 7.79
CA ALA A 336 9.35 32.79 7.53
C ALA A 336 8.98 32.90 6.05
N ALA A 337 9.41 31.93 5.24
CA ALA A 337 9.08 31.92 3.82
C ALA A 337 7.56 31.99 3.72
N GLY A 338 7.05 32.88 2.86
CA GLY A 338 5.62 32.92 2.60
C GLY A 338 5.15 31.52 2.18
N VAL A 339 3.93 31.16 2.58
CA VAL A 339 3.24 29.90 2.25
C VAL A 339 3.38 29.47 0.78
N LYS A 340 3.58 30.45 -0.13
CA LYS A 340 3.68 30.27 -1.60
C LYS A 340 5.09 29.96 -2.12
N ASP A 341 6.11 29.96 -1.25
CA ASP A 341 7.52 29.86 -1.67
C ASP A 341 8.17 28.52 -1.30
N LEU A 342 7.40 27.58 -0.71
CA LEU A 342 7.93 26.27 -0.34
C LEU A 342 8.16 25.40 -1.59
N PRO A 343 9.33 24.77 -1.75
CA PRO A 343 9.57 23.80 -2.82
C PRO A 343 8.57 22.64 -2.76
N PRO A 344 8.14 22.07 -3.91
CA PRO A 344 7.13 21.01 -3.96
C PRO A 344 7.33 19.84 -2.98
N PRO A 345 8.52 19.21 -2.86
CA PRO A 345 8.70 18.09 -1.93
C PRO A 345 8.60 18.53 -0.46
N VAL A 346 9.05 19.74 -0.12
CA VAL A 346 8.96 20.32 1.24
C VAL A 346 7.50 20.63 1.59
N LEU A 347 6.74 21.18 0.64
CA LEU A 347 5.30 21.40 0.79
C LEU A 347 4.57 20.08 1.06
N ARG A 348 4.82 19.04 0.26
CA ARG A 348 4.19 17.72 0.48
C ARG A 348 4.55 17.13 1.85
N ALA A 349 5.81 17.22 2.27
CA ALA A 349 6.24 16.78 3.60
C ALA A 349 5.55 17.56 4.73
N THR A 350 5.40 18.88 4.57
CA THR A 350 4.70 19.76 5.52
C THR A 350 3.23 19.37 5.67
N ILE A 351 2.54 19.17 4.55
CA ILE A 351 1.12 18.77 4.55
C ILE A 351 0.93 17.38 5.18
N ALA A 352 1.83 16.44 4.91
CA ALA A 352 1.80 15.11 5.52
C ALA A 352 1.99 15.18 7.05
N LEU A 353 2.92 16.01 7.54
CA LEU A 353 3.12 16.28 8.97
C LEU A 353 1.86 16.89 9.61
N ILE A 354 1.30 17.94 9.01
CA ILE A 354 0.06 18.60 9.48
C ILE A 354 -1.10 17.60 9.55
N THR A 355 -1.25 16.75 8.53
CA THR A 355 -2.31 15.74 8.47
C THR A 355 -2.16 14.74 9.62
N SER A 356 -0.94 14.26 9.87
CA SER A 356 -0.68 13.24 10.91
C SER A 356 -0.82 13.82 12.32
N ALA A 357 -0.24 14.99 12.58
CA ALA A 357 -0.36 15.68 13.86
C ALA A 357 -1.82 16.05 14.17
N SER A 358 -2.57 16.59 13.20
CA SER A 358 -3.97 16.95 13.43
C SER A 358 -4.88 15.74 13.64
N ALA A 359 -4.61 14.61 12.99
CA ALA A 359 -5.33 13.36 13.24
C ALA A 359 -5.12 12.87 14.68
N GLN A 360 -3.89 12.96 15.20
CA GLN A 360 -3.62 12.61 16.60
C GLN A 360 -4.29 13.58 17.58
N LEU A 361 -4.26 14.89 17.31
CA LEU A 361 -4.98 15.87 18.14
C LEU A 361 -6.49 15.60 18.17
N ALA A 362 -7.07 15.22 17.03
CA ALA A 362 -8.49 14.88 16.95
C ALA A 362 -8.85 13.64 17.78
N THR A 363 -8.01 12.59 17.74
CA THR A 363 -8.24 11.35 18.52
C THR A 363 -7.97 11.51 20.02
N THR A 364 -7.20 12.52 20.42
CA THR A 364 -6.88 12.81 21.82
C THR A 364 -7.78 13.88 22.45
N SER A 365 -8.95 14.14 21.87
CA SER A 365 -9.94 15.14 22.32
C SER A 365 -9.49 16.61 22.28
N SER A 366 -8.31 16.90 21.70
CA SER A 366 -7.84 18.28 21.47
C SER A 366 -8.41 18.84 20.17
N LEU A 367 -9.74 18.81 20.04
CA LEU A 367 -10.47 19.11 18.80
C LEU A 367 -10.24 20.53 18.30
N GLN A 368 -10.13 21.51 19.20
CA GLN A 368 -9.88 22.91 18.83
C GLN A 368 -8.52 23.05 18.11
N ALA A 369 -7.44 22.55 18.72
CA ALA A 369 -6.10 22.56 18.12
C ALA A 369 -6.05 21.76 16.80
N ALA A 370 -6.78 20.63 16.73
CA ALA A 370 -6.89 19.87 15.50
C ALA A 370 -7.54 20.69 14.37
N SER A 371 -8.63 21.42 14.66
CA SER A 371 -9.31 22.26 13.69
C SER A 371 -8.46 23.44 13.21
N GLU A 372 -7.70 24.05 14.11
CA GLU A 372 -6.78 25.15 13.79
C GLU A 372 -5.65 24.67 12.88
N LEU A 373 -5.04 23.53 13.20
CA LEU A 373 -3.98 22.94 12.41
C LEU A 373 -4.48 22.45 11.02
N GLN A 374 -5.69 21.91 10.94
CA GLN A 374 -6.33 21.52 9.67
C GLN A 374 -6.65 22.74 8.80
N ALA A 375 -7.22 23.79 9.41
CA ALA A 375 -7.50 25.05 8.72
C ALA A 375 -6.21 25.69 8.21
N LEU A 376 -5.14 25.68 9.02
CA LEU A 376 -3.81 26.11 8.61
C LEU A 376 -3.33 25.31 7.39
N GLY A 377 -3.40 23.98 7.41
CA GLY A 377 -3.06 23.12 6.27
C GLY A 377 -3.79 23.48 4.98
N LEU A 378 -5.09 23.80 5.06
CA LEU A 378 -5.87 24.23 3.89
C LEU A 378 -5.39 25.56 3.30
N THR A 379 -4.82 26.46 4.12
CA THR A 379 -4.23 27.70 3.59
C THR A 379 -2.99 27.44 2.72
N TYR A 380 -2.25 26.35 2.98
CA TYR A 380 -1.11 25.91 2.15
C TYR A 380 -1.54 25.22 0.86
N LEU A 381 -2.76 24.68 0.81
CA LEU A 381 -3.29 23.95 -0.35
C LEU A 381 -4.15 24.81 -1.27
N THR A 382 -4.41 26.08 -0.92
CA THR A 382 -5.19 26.98 -1.76
C THR A 382 -4.37 27.31 -3.03
N PRO A 383 -4.84 26.96 -4.23
CA PRO A 383 -4.02 27.01 -5.44
C PRO A 383 -3.60 28.44 -5.80
N PRO A 384 -2.36 28.67 -6.28
CA PRO A 384 -2.04 29.87 -7.04
C PRO A 384 -2.80 29.85 -8.38
N PRO A 385 -3.24 31.02 -8.90
CA PRO A 385 -3.86 31.09 -10.21
C PRO A 385 -2.79 30.85 -11.29
N LEU A 386 -3.13 30.04 -12.29
CA LEU A 386 -2.37 29.70 -13.51
C LEU A 386 -1.41 28.51 -13.38
N ILE A 387 -1.98 27.31 -13.56
CA ILE A 387 -1.27 26.10 -14.04
C ILE A 387 -0.61 26.46 -15.39
N PRO A 388 0.73 26.49 -15.51
CA PRO A 388 1.36 26.80 -16.79
C PRO A 388 1.06 25.71 -17.83
N ALA A 389 0.77 26.12 -19.07
CA ALA A 389 0.27 25.25 -20.16
C ALA A 389 1.21 24.11 -20.62
N ASN A 390 2.44 24.04 -20.11
CA ASN A 390 3.45 23.02 -20.44
C ASN A 390 3.85 22.20 -19.20
N GLN A 391 2.90 21.53 -18.54
CA GLN A 391 3.21 20.73 -17.35
C GLN A 391 3.88 19.41 -17.70
N THR A 392 4.99 19.10 -17.03
CA THR A 392 5.56 17.75 -16.99
C THR A 392 4.61 16.81 -16.22
N PRO A 393 4.56 15.49 -16.50
CA PRO A 393 3.73 14.55 -15.72
C PRO A 393 4.02 14.58 -14.21
N ALA A 394 5.26 14.89 -13.80
CA ALA A 394 5.62 15.07 -12.40
C ALA A 394 4.93 16.29 -11.74
N ALA A 395 4.69 17.36 -12.50
CA ALA A 395 4.01 18.56 -12.05
C ALA A 395 2.51 18.32 -11.89
N GLU A 396 1.90 17.69 -12.90
CA GLU A 396 0.49 17.31 -12.90
C GLU A 396 0.16 16.39 -11.72
N LEU A 397 1.01 15.38 -11.48
CA LEU A 397 0.88 14.50 -10.33
C LEU A 397 0.96 15.26 -9.00
N HIS A 398 1.78 16.32 -8.92
CA HIS A 398 1.90 17.12 -7.71
C HIS A 398 0.63 17.91 -7.43
N TRP A 399 0.06 18.57 -8.44
CA TRP A 399 -1.20 19.29 -8.28
C TRP A 399 -2.34 18.34 -7.93
N THR A 400 -2.44 17.20 -8.61
CA THR A 400 -3.42 16.14 -8.30
C THR A 400 -3.28 15.67 -6.84
N TRP A 401 -2.03 15.51 -6.37
CA TRP A 401 -1.75 15.15 -4.98
C TRP A 401 -2.19 16.25 -3.99
N LEU A 402 -1.97 17.54 -4.31
CA LEU A 402 -2.40 18.64 -3.46
C LEU A 402 -3.93 18.73 -3.37
N THR A 403 -4.64 18.58 -4.49
CA THR A 403 -6.11 18.51 -4.51
C THR A 403 -6.63 17.34 -3.69
N GLN A 404 -5.99 16.16 -3.80
CA GLN A 404 -6.34 15.01 -2.97
C GLN A 404 -6.16 15.31 -1.48
N ARG A 405 -5.05 15.93 -1.08
CA ARG A 405 -4.82 16.27 0.33
C ARG A 405 -5.74 17.39 0.83
N SER A 406 -6.19 18.28 -0.05
CA SER A 406 -7.22 19.28 0.27
C SER A 406 -8.53 18.58 0.63
N SER A 407 -9.00 17.67 -0.21
CA SER A 407 -10.22 16.90 0.06
C SER A 407 -10.15 16.13 1.40
N LEU A 408 -8.99 15.53 1.71
CA LEU A 408 -8.76 14.82 2.96
C LEU A 408 -8.77 15.76 4.19
N LEU A 409 -8.11 16.91 4.12
CA LEU A 409 -8.13 17.88 5.21
C LEU A 409 -9.52 18.51 5.40
N LYS A 410 -10.28 18.73 4.32
CA LYS A 410 -11.69 19.16 4.42
C LYS A 410 -12.58 18.09 5.07
N LEU A 411 -12.36 16.80 4.78
CA LEU A 411 -13.01 15.68 5.48
C LEU A 411 -12.67 15.70 6.98
N HIS A 412 -11.39 15.85 7.34
CA HIS A 412 -10.99 15.89 8.75
C HIS A 412 -11.59 17.11 9.46
N LEU A 413 -11.50 18.29 8.86
CA LEU A 413 -12.02 19.53 9.42
C LEU A 413 -13.54 19.49 9.59
N SER A 414 -14.28 19.01 8.60
CA SER A 414 -15.74 18.88 8.72
C SER A 414 -16.15 17.92 9.85
N SER A 415 -15.42 16.81 10.01
CA SER A 415 -15.64 15.84 11.09
C SER A 415 -15.35 16.45 12.47
N VAL A 416 -14.25 17.18 12.60
CA VAL A 416 -13.87 17.88 13.85
C VAL A 416 -14.87 19.00 14.18
N LEU A 417 -15.27 19.80 13.19
CA LEU A 417 -16.28 20.86 13.39
C LEU A 417 -17.64 20.29 13.81
N TYR A 418 -18.04 19.15 13.25
CA TYR A 418 -19.24 18.45 13.67
C TYR A 418 -19.12 17.87 15.10
N ALA A 419 -17.94 17.36 15.46
CA ALA A 419 -17.67 16.86 16.81
C ALA A 419 -17.66 17.99 17.86
N LEU A 420 -17.09 19.15 17.53
CA LEU A 420 -17.12 20.35 18.37
C LEU A 420 -18.55 20.88 18.54
N GLN A 421 -19.31 20.93 17.45
CA GLN A 421 -20.69 21.40 17.46
C GLN A 421 -21.52 20.62 16.43
N LYS A 422 -22.40 19.73 16.91
CA LYS A 422 -23.25 18.88 16.04
C LYS A 422 -24.11 19.65 15.04
N THR A 423 -24.44 20.91 15.36
CA THR A 423 -25.23 21.80 14.51
C THR A 423 -24.37 22.78 13.71
N ASN A 424 -23.06 22.56 13.62
CA ASN A 424 -22.16 23.46 12.89
C ASN A 424 -22.58 23.54 11.42
N PRO A 425 -23.03 24.71 10.94
CA PRO A 425 -23.57 24.86 9.59
C PRO A 425 -22.49 24.67 8.51
N ARG A 426 -21.21 24.74 8.86
CA ARG A 426 -20.09 24.60 7.92
C ARG A 426 -19.71 23.15 7.63
N SER A 427 -20.10 22.19 8.48
CA SER A 427 -19.70 20.78 8.36
C SER A 427 -20.14 20.12 7.04
N LEU A 428 -21.44 20.18 6.71
CA LEU A 428 -22.01 19.60 5.50
C LEU A 428 -21.57 20.28 4.19
N PRO A 429 -21.54 21.64 4.09
CA PRO A 429 -20.98 22.32 2.93
C PRO A 429 -19.52 21.97 2.68
N LEU A 430 -18.70 21.93 3.73
CA LEU A 430 -17.27 21.59 3.59
C LEU A 430 -17.07 20.15 3.10
N LEU A 431 -17.93 19.20 3.50
CA LEU A 431 -17.95 17.85 2.92
C LEU A 431 -18.41 17.81 1.47
N ALA A 432 -19.27 18.74 1.04
CA ALA A 432 -19.67 18.84 -0.35
C ALA A 432 -18.48 19.24 -1.23
N GLU A 433 -17.74 20.28 -0.81
CA GLU A 433 -16.51 20.71 -1.48
C GLU A 433 -15.46 19.60 -1.48
N ALA A 434 -15.26 18.91 -0.35
CA ALA A 434 -14.33 17.79 -0.26
C ALA A 434 -14.70 16.68 -1.26
N LYS A 435 -16.00 16.40 -1.41
CA LYS A 435 -16.50 15.40 -2.36
C LYS A 435 -16.22 15.81 -3.80
N GLU A 436 -16.48 17.06 -4.17
CA GLU A 436 -16.22 17.55 -5.53
C GLU A 436 -14.73 17.41 -5.90
N GLU A 437 -13.82 17.82 -4.99
CA GLU A 437 -12.37 17.67 -5.19
C GLU A 437 -11.93 16.21 -5.27
N ALA A 438 -12.49 15.34 -4.42
CA ALA A 438 -12.15 13.92 -4.44
C ALA A 438 -12.62 13.23 -5.73
N GLU A 439 -13.80 13.59 -6.24
CA GLU A 439 -14.35 13.05 -7.48
C GLU A 439 -13.56 13.52 -8.71
N GLU A 440 -13.10 14.77 -8.72
CA GLU A 440 -12.17 15.30 -9.72
C GLU A 440 -10.87 14.49 -9.76
N VAL A 441 -10.22 14.32 -8.60
CA VAL A 441 -8.97 13.53 -8.50
C VAL A 441 -9.18 12.08 -8.95
N ILE A 442 -10.29 11.44 -8.56
CA ILE A 442 -10.59 10.06 -8.97
C ILE A 442 -10.75 9.97 -10.49
N ALA A 443 -11.44 10.93 -11.10
CA ALA A 443 -11.62 10.97 -12.55
C ALA A 443 -10.30 11.16 -13.30
N ASP A 444 -9.39 11.98 -12.76
CA ASP A 444 -8.09 12.26 -13.37
C ASP A 444 -7.12 11.08 -13.29
N ILE A 445 -7.12 10.34 -12.17
CA ILE A 445 -6.11 9.29 -11.92
C ILE A 445 -6.63 7.86 -12.08
N ASN A 446 -7.94 7.64 -12.22
CA ASN A 446 -8.53 6.31 -12.33
C ASN A 446 -9.50 6.20 -13.52
N PRO A 447 -9.13 5.51 -14.62
CA PRO A 447 -7.98 4.62 -14.75
C PRO A 447 -6.64 5.34 -14.87
N MET A 448 -5.57 4.69 -14.37
CA MET A 448 -4.21 5.25 -14.35
C MET A 448 -3.75 5.76 -15.72
N PRO A 449 -3.36 7.04 -15.85
CA PRO A 449 -2.77 7.59 -17.07
C PRO A 449 -1.53 6.81 -17.54
N LYS A 450 -1.30 6.79 -18.86
CA LYS A 450 -0.25 5.96 -19.49
C LYS A 450 1.16 6.37 -19.05
N GLU A 451 1.32 7.65 -18.73
CA GLU A 451 2.53 8.31 -18.29
C GLU A 451 3.06 7.70 -16.98
N TYR A 452 2.16 7.16 -16.15
CA TYR A 452 2.42 6.54 -14.85
C TYR A 452 2.40 5.01 -14.88
N LEU A 453 2.36 4.38 -16.07
CA LEU A 453 2.43 2.92 -16.20
C LEU A 453 3.87 2.39 -16.25
N ASP A 454 4.84 3.25 -16.51
CA ASP A 454 6.25 2.88 -16.60
C ASP A 454 6.88 2.70 -15.21
N LYS A 455 7.12 1.44 -14.81
CA LYS A 455 7.68 1.08 -13.50
C LYS A 455 9.10 1.61 -13.25
N SER A 456 9.80 2.06 -14.28
CA SER A 456 11.14 2.65 -14.15
C SER A 456 11.11 4.12 -13.67
N LYS A 457 9.95 4.78 -13.70
CA LYS A 457 9.81 6.18 -13.30
C LYS A 457 9.46 6.33 -11.81
N ALA A 458 10.01 7.36 -11.18
CA ALA A 458 9.73 7.73 -9.79
C ALA A 458 8.25 8.09 -9.53
N THR A 459 7.57 8.63 -10.54
CA THR A 459 6.17 9.06 -10.43
C THR A 459 5.19 7.89 -10.37
N THR A 460 5.56 6.73 -10.90
CA THR A 460 4.67 5.56 -11.01
C THR A 460 4.25 5.01 -9.63
N PRO A 461 5.15 4.76 -8.67
CA PRO A 461 4.75 4.39 -7.31
C PRO A 461 3.88 5.45 -6.62
N ALA A 462 4.23 6.73 -6.76
CA ALA A 462 3.48 7.83 -6.17
C ALA A 462 2.06 7.93 -6.74
N ALA A 463 1.89 7.80 -8.06
CA ALA A 463 0.59 7.81 -8.73
C ALA A 463 -0.27 6.61 -8.31
N LYS A 464 0.30 5.41 -8.16
CA LYS A 464 -0.42 4.24 -7.64
C LYS A 464 -0.94 4.45 -6.22
N LEU A 465 -0.09 4.98 -5.34
CA LEU A 465 -0.50 5.30 -3.97
C LEU A 465 -1.58 6.38 -3.97
N LEU A 466 -1.43 7.42 -4.78
CA LEU A 466 -2.41 8.50 -4.90
C LEU A 466 -3.76 7.98 -5.42
N ALA A 467 -3.77 7.11 -6.42
CA ALA A 467 -5.01 6.53 -6.94
C ALA A 467 -5.75 5.71 -5.87
N ARG A 468 -5.02 4.92 -5.08
CA ARG A 468 -5.60 4.18 -3.95
C ARG A 468 -6.11 5.14 -2.88
N ASP A 469 -5.29 6.09 -2.46
CA ASP A 469 -5.62 7.07 -1.41
C ASP A 469 -6.83 7.94 -1.82
N ALA A 470 -6.97 8.29 -3.10
CA ALA A 470 -8.12 9.02 -3.65
C ALA A 470 -9.42 8.20 -3.53
N LEU A 471 -9.38 6.91 -3.88
CA LEU A 471 -10.54 6.02 -3.71
C LEU A 471 -10.95 5.86 -2.25
N LEU A 472 -9.98 5.66 -1.35
CA LEU A 472 -10.24 5.56 0.09
C LEU A 472 -10.80 6.86 0.67
N THR A 473 -10.22 8.01 0.28
CA THR A 473 -10.69 9.33 0.72
C THR A 473 -12.11 9.61 0.21
N GLY A 474 -12.38 9.33 -1.07
CA GLY A 474 -13.72 9.48 -1.65
C GLY A 474 -14.74 8.57 -0.98
N ALA A 475 -14.36 7.33 -0.65
CA ALA A 475 -15.24 6.40 0.09
C ALA A 475 -15.58 6.92 1.48
N GLU A 476 -14.60 7.41 2.24
CA GLU A 476 -14.83 7.93 3.60
C GLU A 476 -15.57 9.28 3.59
N ILE A 477 -15.35 10.14 2.58
CA ILE A 477 -16.15 11.37 2.38
C ILE A 477 -17.61 11.01 2.15
N ALA A 478 -17.90 10.11 1.22
CA ALA A 478 -19.26 9.68 0.92
C ALA A 478 -19.92 9.04 2.16
N PHE A 479 -19.19 8.15 2.86
CA PHE A 479 -19.65 7.55 4.10
C PHE A 479 -19.99 8.60 5.18
N THR A 480 -19.07 9.55 5.43
CA THR A 480 -19.24 10.58 6.45
C THR A 480 -20.39 11.51 6.11
N ARG A 481 -20.51 11.92 4.85
CA ARG A 481 -21.63 12.73 4.37
C ARG A 481 -22.96 12.00 4.52
N GLY A 482 -23.03 10.72 4.17
CA GLY A 482 -24.20 9.87 4.39
C GLY A 482 -24.61 9.80 5.85
N LEU A 483 -23.64 9.62 6.77
CA LEU A 483 -23.90 9.62 8.22
C LEU A 483 -24.44 10.97 8.73
N LEU A 484 -23.89 12.09 8.26
CA LEU A 484 -24.37 13.41 8.69
C LEU A 484 -25.79 13.67 8.18
N LEU A 485 -26.11 13.31 6.93
CA LEU A 485 -27.46 13.39 6.37
C LEU A 485 -28.45 12.46 7.10
N GLU A 486 -28.04 11.25 7.45
CA GLU A 486 -28.88 10.34 8.24
C GLU A 486 -29.20 10.92 9.64
N ARG A 487 -28.23 11.62 10.24
CA ARG A 487 -28.37 12.25 11.56
C ARG A 487 -29.20 13.52 11.56
N THR A 488 -29.28 14.27 10.47
CA THR A 488 -30.19 15.44 10.39
C THR A 488 -31.65 15.02 10.34
N VAL A 489 -31.93 13.79 9.89
CA VAL A 489 -33.28 13.21 9.84
C VAL A 489 -33.72 12.64 11.18
N SER A 490 -32.78 12.11 11.97
CA SER A 490 -33.11 11.56 13.29
C SER A 490 -33.39 12.71 14.25
N PRO A 491 -34.64 12.92 14.71
CA PRO A 491 -34.87 13.87 15.78
C PRO A 491 -33.99 13.41 16.93
N ALA A 492 -33.19 14.32 17.49
CA ALA A 492 -32.36 14.02 18.64
C ALA A 492 -33.21 13.24 19.63
N ALA A 493 -32.89 11.95 19.84
CA ALA A 493 -33.38 11.23 20.99
C ALA A 493 -32.89 12.06 22.18
N SER A 494 -33.78 12.91 22.66
CA SER A 494 -33.63 13.62 23.91
C SER A 494 -33.41 12.51 24.92
N THR A 495 -32.20 12.48 25.45
CA THR A 495 -31.87 11.86 26.73
C THR A 495 -32.80 12.46 27.78
N SER A 496 -34.03 11.96 27.85
CA SER A 496 -34.94 12.09 28.96
C SER A 496 -35.31 10.68 29.38
N SER A 497 -34.33 10.01 30.00
CA SER A 497 -34.62 8.95 30.96
C SER A 497 -35.34 9.59 32.14
N SER A 498 -36.64 9.82 32.02
CA SER A 498 -37.53 10.04 33.15
C SER A 498 -38.72 9.12 32.94
N TRP A 499 -38.81 8.12 33.80
CA TRP A 499 -39.93 7.21 33.91
C TRP A 499 -41.28 7.94 33.78
N SER A 500 -42.12 7.35 32.95
CA SER A 500 -43.50 7.73 32.67
C SER A 500 -44.40 7.58 33.90
N ILE A 501 -45.31 8.54 34.08
CA ILE A 501 -46.65 8.28 34.65
C ILE A 501 -47.63 8.36 33.46
N PRO A 502 -48.49 7.35 33.23
CA PRO A 502 -49.36 7.32 32.07
C PRO A 502 -50.75 7.84 32.44
N PHE A 503 -51.05 9.12 32.19
CA PHE A 503 -52.45 9.59 32.14
C PHE A 503 -52.52 10.94 31.41
N PHE A 504 -53.33 11.00 30.34
CA PHE A 504 -53.56 12.13 29.42
C PHE A 504 -52.50 12.47 28.37
N SER A 505 -52.72 11.99 27.14
CA SER A 505 -52.38 12.70 25.90
C SER A 505 -53.22 12.14 24.74
N SER A 506 -54.50 12.50 24.74
CA SER A 506 -55.33 12.45 23.54
C SER A 506 -55.24 13.80 22.83
N LEU A 507 -55.13 13.77 21.50
CA LEU A 507 -55.17 14.88 20.54
C LEU A 507 -53.95 15.80 20.42
N THR A 508 -52.97 15.40 19.60
CA THR A 508 -52.38 16.26 18.54
C THR A 508 -51.89 15.42 17.35
N THR A 509 -52.81 14.80 16.62
CA THR A 509 -52.54 14.17 15.31
C THR A 509 -52.93 15.12 14.19
N SER A 510 -52.07 16.07 13.82
CA SER A 510 -52.25 16.81 12.55
C SER A 510 -51.01 17.44 11.92
N SER A 511 -49.80 17.29 12.51
CA SER A 511 -48.56 17.85 11.91
C SER A 511 -47.59 16.79 11.36
N ALA A 512 -47.96 15.50 11.38
CA ALA A 512 -47.11 14.39 10.94
C ALA A 512 -47.01 14.22 9.42
N SER A 513 -47.95 14.75 8.62
CA SER A 513 -47.98 14.51 7.17
C SER A 513 -47.07 15.42 6.35
N LYS A 514 -46.67 16.60 6.87
CA LYS A 514 -45.80 17.56 6.14
C LYS A 514 -44.29 17.34 6.35
N LEU A 515 -43.86 16.57 7.37
CA LEU A 515 -42.45 16.29 7.64
C LEU A 515 -41.89 15.06 6.89
N GLN A 516 -42.76 14.19 6.36
CA GLN A 516 -42.31 12.99 5.65
C GLN A 516 -41.57 13.22 4.32
N PRO A 517 -41.95 14.17 3.44
CA PRO A 517 -41.28 14.28 2.14
C PRO A 517 -39.83 14.75 2.24
N THR A 518 -39.50 15.67 3.15
CA THR A 518 -38.13 16.16 3.36
C THR A 518 -37.23 15.12 4.05
N THR A 519 -37.82 14.34 4.95
CA THR A 519 -37.18 13.21 5.63
C THR A 519 -36.79 12.13 4.60
N LEU A 520 -37.74 11.75 3.75
CA LEU A 520 -37.52 10.74 2.71
C LEU A 520 -36.44 11.18 1.71
N THR A 521 -36.48 12.42 1.22
CA THR A 521 -35.47 12.92 0.27
C THR A 521 -34.07 12.97 0.88
N THR A 522 -33.97 13.32 2.17
CA THR A 522 -32.67 13.33 2.87
C THR A 522 -32.14 11.92 3.10
N LEU A 523 -32.99 10.95 3.45
CA LEU A 523 -32.58 9.54 3.56
C LEU A 523 -32.18 8.94 2.21
N GLN A 524 -32.89 9.28 1.13
CA GLN A 524 -32.49 8.88 -0.23
C GLN A 524 -31.14 9.49 -0.64
N ALA A 525 -30.85 10.73 -0.23
CA ALA A 525 -29.53 11.31 -0.42
C ALA A 525 -28.47 10.54 0.37
N ALA A 526 -28.71 10.22 1.64
CA ALA A 526 -27.80 9.41 2.46
C ALA A 526 -27.56 8.01 1.86
N GLN A 527 -28.61 7.38 1.34
CA GLN A 527 -28.55 6.08 0.65
C GLN A 527 -27.58 6.14 -0.54
N LYS A 528 -27.70 7.16 -1.40
CA LYS A 528 -26.81 7.36 -2.56
C LYS A 528 -25.35 7.54 -2.13
N GLU A 529 -25.10 8.25 -1.03
CA GLU A 529 -23.75 8.43 -0.50
C GLU A 529 -23.17 7.09 0.01
N PHE A 530 -23.95 6.28 0.74
CA PHE A 530 -23.49 4.95 1.18
C PHE A 530 -23.24 3.99 0.02
N GLN A 531 -24.09 4.02 -1.01
CA GLN A 531 -23.85 3.27 -2.26
C GLN A 531 -22.53 3.70 -2.90
N ARG A 532 -22.27 5.01 -2.99
CA ARG A 532 -21.00 5.52 -3.53
C ARG A 532 -19.79 5.03 -2.72
N ALA A 533 -19.87 5.08 -1.38
CA ALA A 533 -18.81 4.58 -0.50
C ALA A 533 -18.53 3.08 -0.73
N THR A 534 -19.56 2.25 -0.82
CA THR A 534 -19.41 0.81 -1.10
C THR A 534 -18.80 0.55 -2.48
N ALA A 535 -19.18 1.32 -3.50
CA ALA A 535 -18.67 1.19 -4.86
C ALA A 535 -17.18 1.57 -4.96
N LEU A 536 -16.78 2.68 -4.32
CA LEU A 536 -15.37 3.11 -4.30
C LEU A 536 -14.48 2.12 -3.53
N SER A 537 -14.98 1.58 -2.41
CA SER A 537 -14.27 0.52 -1.66
C SER A 537 -14.12 -0.77 -2.47
N LEU A 538 -15.14 -1.14 -3.26
CA LEU A 538 -15.05 -2.29 -4.16
C LEU A 538 -14.00 -2.07 -5.26
N LEU A 539 -13.97 -0.87 -5.85
CA LEU A 539 -13.01 -0.48 -6.87
C LEU A 539 -11.57 -0.50 -6.35
N GLU A 540 -11.35 -0.02 -5.12
CA GLU A 540 -10.04 -0.05 -4.44
C GLU A 540 -9.53 -1.48 -4.24
N SER A 541 -10.41 -2.39 -3.81
CA SER A 541 -10.07 -3.80 -3.58
C SER A 541 -9.65 -4.56 -4.86
N GLY A 542 -9.85 -3.97 -6.04
CA GLY A 542 -9.54 -4.58 -7.33
C GLY A 542 -10.46 -5.75 -7.70
N ALA A 543 -11.60 -5.90 -7.00
CA ALA A 543 -12.58 -6.95 -7.21
C ALA A 543 -13.07 -7.04 -8.67
N ASP A 544 -13.13 -5.91 -9.39
CA ASP A 544 -13.58 -5.85 -10.79
C ASP A 544 -12.61 -6.51 -11.78
N LYS A 545 -11.34 -6.74 -11.41
CA LYS A 545 -10.29 -7.18 -12.36
C LYS A 545 -10.06 -8.69 -12.40
N ARG A 546 -10.76 -9.51 -11.60
CA ARG A 546 -10.59 -10.97 -11.72
C ARG A 546 -11.31 -11.48 -12.96
N LYS A 547 -10.50 -11.90 -13.95
CA LYS A 547 -10.95 -12.70 -15.10
C LYS A 547 -11.85 -13.82 -14.59
N LYS A 548 -13.06 -13.92 -15.14
CA LYS A 548 -13.90 -15.13 -15.03
C LYS A 548 -13.00 -16.32 -15.32
N GLY A 549 -12.68 -17.11 -14.29
CA GLY A 549 -12.11 -18.44 -14.51
C GLY A 549 -13.08 -19.26 -15.37
N PRO A 550 -12.61 -20.36 -15.98
CA PRO A 550 -13.52 -21.29 -16.64
C PRO A 550 -14.63 -21.65 -15.63
N LYS A 551 -15.89 -21.37 -16.01
CA LYS A 551 -17.04 -21.75 -15.21
C LYS A 551 -17.02 -23.27 -15.10
N GLU A 552 -16.74 -23.82 -13.93
CA GLU A 552 -17.17 -25.19 -13.65
C GLU A 552 -18.70 -25.15 -13.57
N GLU A 553 -19.36 -25.82 -14.54
CA GLU A 553 -20.81 -25.96 -14.57
C GLU A 553 -21.27 -26.75 -13.34
N GLY A 554 -21.98 -26.08 -12.43
CA GLY A 554 -22.73 -26.78 -11.38
C GLY A 554 -22.58 -26.25 -9.95
N GLN A 555 -21.68 -25.31 -9.69
CA GLN A 555 -21.60 -24.63 -8.38
C GLN A 555 -21.84 -23.14 -8.53
N GLU A 556 -22.92 -22.65 -7.92
CA GLU A 556 -23.01 -21.25 -7.52
C GLU A 556 -21.94 -21.02 -6.43
N GLU A 557 -20.67 -20.92 -6.84
CA GLU A 557 -19.69 -20.24 -6.02
C GLU A 557 -20.14 -18.78 -5.94
N ALA A 558 -20.88 -18.47 -4.88
CA ALA A 558 -20.83 -17.16 -4.27
C ALA A 558 -19.38 -16.95 -3.84
N VAL A 559 -18.52 -16.57 -4.80
CA VAL A 559 -17.17 -16.12 -4.50
C VAL A 559 -17.38 -14.93 -3.57
N VAL A 560 -17.17 -15.17 -2.28
CA VAL A 560 -17.10 -14.13 -1.25
C VAL A 560 -15.81 -13.37 -1.54
N VAL A 561 -15.84 -12.56 -2.62
CA VAL A 561 -14.72 -11.73 -3.04
C VAL A 561 -14.42 -10.83 -1.87
N GLY A 562 -13.17 -10.88 -1.38
CA GLY A 562 -12.70 -10.31 -0.12
C GLY A 562 -13.20 -8.89 0.13
N ARG A 563 -14.36 -8.80 0.77
CA ARG A 563 -14.94 -7.54 1.21
C ARG A 563 -14.18 -7.14 2.46
N GLY A 564 -13.34 -6.11 2.35
CA GLY A 564 -12.58 -5.59 3.49
C GLY A 564 -13.50 -5.12 4.62
N GLU A 565 -12.93 -4.92 5.81
CA GLU A 565 -13.66 -4.46 7.00
C GLU A 565 -14.43 -3.14 6.74
N GLU A 566 -13.81 -2.22 5.99
CA GLU A 566 -14.42 -0.94 5.60
C GLU A 566 -15.63 -1.14 4.69
N TRP A 567 -15.58 -2.07 3.73
CA TRP A 567 -16.73 -2.36 2.88
C TRP A 567 -17.92 -2.83 3.73
N ALA A 568 -17.68 -3.70 4.72
CA ALA A 568 -18.72 -4.19 5.60
C ALA A 568 -19.30 -3.06 6.47
N LYS A 569 -18.47 -2.13 6.94
CA LYS A 569 -18.90 -0.90 7.64
C LYS A 569 -19.84 -0.06 6.76
N TYR A 570 -19.48 0.17 5.50
CA TYR A 570 -20.30 0.94 4.57
C TYR A 570 -21.62 0.24 4.24
N ASN A 571 -21.56 -1.06 3.95
CA ASN A 571 -22.74 -1.85 3.62
C ASN A 571 -23.74 -1.95 4.78
N ARG A 572 -23.28 -2.12 6.02
CA ARG A 572 -24.16 -2.09 7.20
C ARG A 572 -24.91 -0.77 7.34
N SER A 573 -24.28 0.34 6.98
CA SER A 573 -24.93 1.66 7.03
C SER A 573 -25.91 1.86 5.89
N LEU A 574 -25.63 1.30 4.71
CA LEU A 574 -26.56 1.26 3.59
C LEU A 574 -27.82 0.45 3.94
N GLU A 575 -27.66 -0.76 4.48
CA GLU A 575 -28.77 -1.62 4.92
C GLU A 575 -29.63 -0.92 5.99
N ARG A 576 -28.98 -0.25 6.95
CA ARG A 576 -29.67 0.55 7.97
C ARG A 576 -30.54 1.66 7.37
N VAL A 577 -30.03 2.41 6.39
CA VAL A 577 -30.81 3.48 5.73
C VAL A 577 -31.94 2.91 4.88
N ASN A 578 -31.71 1.78 4.19
CA ASN A 578 -32.76 1.11 3.43
C ASN A 578 -33.93 0.71 4.34
N GLY A 579 -33.65 0.12 5.51
CA GLY A 579 -34.70 -0.22 6.48
C GLY A 579 -35.52 0.99 6.93
N LYS A 580 -34.88 2.15 7.15
CA LYS A 580 -35.58 3.41 7.48
C LYS A 580 -36.46 3.91 6.34
N ILE A 581 -36.01 3.77 5.09
CA ILE A 581 -36.79 4.15 3.91
C ILE A 581 -38.01 3.22 3.76
N ASP A 582 -37.82 1.91 3.92
CA ASP A 582 -38.89 0.91 3.81
C ASP A 582 -39.95 1.09 4.90
N GLU A 583 -39.54 1.48 6.11
CA GLU A 583 -40.44 1.85 7.21
C GLU A 583 -41.30 3.07 6.84
N LEU A 584 -40.70 4.13 6.29
CA LEU A 584 -41.42 5.33 5.86
C LEU A 584 -42.37 5.07 4.68
N LEU A 585 -42.03 4.12 3.80
CA LEU A 585 -42.86 3.72 2.67
C LEU A 585 -43.95 2.69 3.06
N GLY A 586 -43.96 2.21 4.31
CA GLY A 586 -44.92 1.21 4.78
C GLY A 586 -44.73 -0.19 4.19
N VAL A 587 -43.56 -0.48 3.63
CA VAL A 587 -43.27 -1.77 2.95
C VAL A 587 -43.02 -2.89 3.96
N GLY A 588 -42.61 -2.55 5.20
CA GLY A 588 -42.25 -3.52 6.25
C GLY A 588 -43.39 -4.20 7.00
N GLN A 589 -44.62 -3.66 6.99
CA GLN A 589 -45.73 -4.21 7.79
C GLN A 589 -46.53 -5.33 7.09
N GLY A 590 -46.25 -5.62 5.82
CA GLY A 590 -47.01 -6.60 5.02
C GLY A 590 -46.58 -8.06 5.15
N ALA A 591 -45.46 -8.36 5.82
CA ALA A 591 -44.96 -9.72 5.96
C ALA A 591 -45.53 -10.47 7.18
N GLU A 592 -45.85 -9.77 8.26
CA GLU A 592 -46.36 -10.38 9.50
C GLU A 592 -47.88 -10.65 9.45
N VAL A 593 -48.63 -9.89 8.65
CA VAL A 593 -50.09 -10.12 8.43
C VAL A 593 -50.36 -11.42 7.65
N LYS A 594 -49.36 -11.97 6.93
CA LYS A 594 -49.52 -13.24 6.20
C LYS A 594 -49.44 -14.50 7.08
N GLU A 595 -48.97 -14.40 8.32
CA GLU A 595 -49.05 -15.53 9.27
C GLU A 595 -50.39 -15.58 10.03
N GLU A 596 -51.02 -14.44 10.33
CA GLU A 596 -52.34 -14.45 10.97
C GLU A 596 -53.48 -14.81 9.99
N VAL A 597 -53.35 -14.46 8.70
CA VAL A 597 -54.32 -14.90 7.66
C VAL A 597 -54.15 -16.38 7.28
N LYS A 598 -53.13 -17.06 7.81
CA LYS A 598 -53.02 -18.53 7.73
C LYS A 598 -53.58 -19.27 8.95
N LYS A 599 -54.04 -18.53 9.98
CA LYS A 599 -54.66 -19.06 11.21
C LYS A 599 -56.17 -18.77 11.33
N VAL A 600 -56.77 -18.17 10.29
CA VAL A 600 -58.23 -18.08 10.09
C VAL A 600 -58.57 -18.86 8.83
#